data_AF-A0A9W3SI03-F1
#
_entry.id   AF-A0A9W3SI03-F1
#
_cell.length_a   1.000
_cell.length_b   1.000
_cell.length_c   1.000
_cell.angle_alpha   90.00
_cell.angle_beta   90.00
_cell.angle_gamma   90.00
#
_symmetry.space_group_name_H-M   'P 1'
#
loop_
_entity.id
_entity.type
_entity.pdbx_description
1 polymer ?
#
loop_
_entity_poly.entity_id
_entity_poly.type
_entity_poly.pdbx_seq_one_letter_code
_entity_poly.pdbx_strand_id
1 'polypeptide(L)' 'MKVCKKRKTVVQTPEEIWDEKCQQAIVLFNQGIAYPDIAKKVGCHVSNLYRELKKRGLFQFPK' A
#
# COMPACT_ATOMS: atom_id res chain seq x y z
N MET A 1 5.02 -40.61 -0.31
CA MET A 1 3.86 -39.84 0.18
C MET A 1 3.95 -38.42 -0.35
N LYS A 2 3.03 -37.97 -1.22
CA LYS A 2 3.05 -36.61 -1.78
C LYS A 2 2.20 -35.70 -0.89
N VAL A 3 2.83 -34.86 -0.08
CA VAL A 3 2.13 -33.82 0.68
C VAL A 3 1.77 -32.71 -0.31
N CYS A 4 0.53 -32.74 -0.81
CA CYS A 4 -0.05 -31.62 -1.54
C CYS A 4 -0.17 -30.44 -0.57
N LYS A 5 0.83 -29.56 -0.56
CA LYS A 5 0.78 -28.29 0.18
C LYS A 5 -0.42 -27.50 -0.35
N LYS A 6 -1.51 -27.44 0.42
CA LYS A 6 -2.65 -26.57 0.14
C LYS A 6 -2.11 -25.16 0.02
N ARG A 7 -2.07 -24.61 -1.20
CA ARG A 7 -1.82 -23.18 -1.41
C ARG A 7 -2.97 -22.45 -0.72
N LYS A 8 -2.70 -21.78 0.40
CA LYS A 8 -3.65 -20.82 0.97
C LYS A 8 -3.77 -19.72 -0.08
N THR A 9 -4.76 -19.81 -0.95
CA THR A 9 -5.27 -18.64 -1.66
C THR A 9 -5.92 -17.79 -0.59
N VAL A 10 -5.10 -16.96 0.06
CA VAL A 10 -5.61 -15.82 0.83
C VAL A 10 -6.31 -15.00 -0.23
N VAL A 11 -7.64 -15.02 -0.21
CA VAL A 11 -8.47 -14.12 -1.00
C VAL A 11 -8.16 -12.75 -0.42
N GLN A 12 -7.12 -12.10 -0.95
CA GLN A 12 -6.70 -10.79 -0.50
C GLN A 12 -7.87 -9.87 -0.78
N THR A 13 -8.50 -9.42 0.29
CA THR A 13 -9.55 -8.43 0.18
C THR A 13 -8.94 -7.16 -0.44
N PRO A 14 -9.73 -6.36 -1.17
CA PRO A 14 -9.26 -5.09 -1.70
C PRO A 14 -8.59 -4.23 -0.62
N GLU A 15 -9.05 -4.32 0.62
CA GLU A 15 -8.53 -3.59 1.78
C GLU A 15 -7.13 -4.05 2.21
N GLU A 16 -6.82 -5.35 2.14
CA GLU A 16 -5.47 -5.87 2.42
C GLU A 16 -4.46 -5.41 1.37
N ILE A 17 -4.83 -5.46 0.09
CA ILE A 17 -3.98 -4.96 -1.01
C ILE A 17 -3.65 -3.48 -0.80
N TRP A 18 -4.62 -2.71 -0.32
CA TRP A 18 -4.42 -1.30 -0.01
C TRP A 18 -3.60 -1.10 1.27
N ASP A 19 -3.64 -2.01 2.25
CA ASP A 19 -2.79 -1.93 3.44
C ASP A 19 -1.32 -2.06 3.06
N GLU A 20 -0.99 -3.06 2.24
CA GLU A 20 0.37 -3.26 1.73
C GLU A 20 0.86 -2.03 0.92
N LYS A 21 -0.01 -1.46 0.09
CA LYS A 21 0.29 -0.23 -0.67
C LYS A 21 0.51 0.97 0.24
N CYS A 22 -0.29 1.12 1.29
CA CYS A 22 -0.14 2.21 2.26
C CYS A 22 1.14 2.05 3.08
N GLN A 23 1.49 0.81 3.47
CA GLN A 23 2.76 0.51 4.14
C GLN A 23 3.95 0.86 3.26
N GLN A 24 3.95 0.44 1.99
CA GLN A 24 4.99 0.85 1.03
C GLN A 24 5.07 2.36 0.87
N ALA A 25 3.92 3.04 0.82
CA ALA A 25 3.89 4.50 0.72
C ALA A 25 4.54 5.18 1.92
N ILE A 26 4.28 4.71 3.15
CA ILE A 26 4.92 5.27 4.36
C ILE A 26 6.43 5.04 4.36
N VAL A 27 6.90 3.85 3.97
CA VAL A 27 8.34 3.57 3.89
C VAL A 27 9.03 4.52 2.92
N LEU A 28 8.43 4.75 1.75
CA LEU A 28 8.96 5.67 0.76
C LEU A 28 8.87 7.14 1.23
N PHE A 29 7.81 7.51 1.95
CA PHE A 29 7.66 8.83 2.53
C PHE A 29 8.72 9.11 3.61
N ASN A 30 9.01 8.13 4.47
CA ASN A 30 10.09 8.20 5.45
C ASN A 30 11.47 8.31 4.80
N GLN A 31 11.63 7.86 3.56
CA GLN A 31 12.85 8.08 2.77
C GLN A 31 12.94 9.50 2.17
N GLY A 32 11.94 10.36 2.41
CA GLY A 32 11.88 11.73 1.88
C GLY A 32 11.27 11.82 0.48
N ILE A 33 10.59 10.79 0.01
CA ILE A 33 9.96 10.78 -1.32
C ILE A 33 8.58 11.41 -1.22
N ALA A 34 8.26 12.32 -2.15
CA ALA A 34 6.95 12.94 -2.21
C ALA A 34 5.86 11.94 -2.68
N TYR A 35 4.63 12.11 -2.18
CA TYR A 35 3.47 11.30 -2.57
C TYR A 35 3.25 11.10 -4.08
N PRO A 36 3.43 12.08 -4.99
CA PRO A 36 3.30 11.83 -6.42
C PRO A 36 4.30 10.79 -6.96
N ASP A 37 5.53 10.78 -6.45
CA ASP A 37 6.54 9.79 -6.86
C ASP A 37 6.30 8.43 -6.23
N ILE A 38 5.81 8.42 -4.99
CA ILE A 38 5.33 7.19 -4.32
C ILE A 38 4.21 6.54 -5.12
N ALA A 39 3.22 7.33 -5.53
CA ALA A 39 2.09 6.86 -6.31
C ALA A 39 2.53 6.24 -7.65
N LYS A 40 3.53 6.86 -8.32
CA LYS A 40 4.16 6.27 -9.51
C LYS A 40 4.87 4.95 -9.20
N LYS A 41 5.62 4.86 -8.10
CA LYS A 41 6.32 3.63 -7.68
C LYS A 41 5.38 2.48 -7.32
N VAL A 42 4.30 2.79 -6.62
CA VAL A 42 3.29 1.82 -6.17
C VAL A 42 2.28 1.49 -7.29
N GLY A 43 2.29 2.25 -8.39
CA GLY A 43 1.37 2.04 -9.51
C GLY A 43 -0.08 2.41 -9.18
N CYS A 44 -0.28 3.45 -8.37
CA CYS A 44 -1.60 3.94 -7.99
C CYS A 44 -1.76 5.42 -8.35
N HIS A 45 -3.01 5.87 -8.51
CA HIS A 45 -3.28 7.29 -8.71
C HIS A 45 -3.09 8.05 -7.39
N VAL A 46 -2.45 9.22 -7.43
CA VAL A 46 -2.14 10.01 -6.23
C VAL A 46 -3.42 10.32 -5.43
N SER A 47 -4.51 10.66 -6.11
CA SER A 47 -5.82 10.89 -5.47
C SER A 47 -6.35 9.67 -4.71
N ASN A 48 -6.16 8.47 -5.24
CA ASN A 48 -6.59 7.24 -4.56
C ASN A 48 -5.69 6.97 -3.34
N LEU A 49 -4.38 7.16 -3.49
CA LEU A 49 -3.42 7.03 -2.40
C LEU A 49 -3.76 7.99 -1.24
N TYR A 50 -4.05 9.26 -1.54
CA TYR A 50 -4.48 10.23 -0.53
C TYR A 50 -5.78 9.81 0.15
N ARG A 51 -6.77 9.33 -0.61
CA ARG A 51 -8.07 8.90 -0.06
C ARG A 51 -7.90 7.71 0.89
N GLU A 52 -7.05 6.76 0.53
CA GLU A 52 -6.77 5.57 1.32
C GLU A 52 -5.94 5.90 2.57
N LEU A 53 -4.88 6.71 2.43
CA LEU A 53 -4.08 7.20 3.55
C LEU A 53 -4.94 8.01 4.53
N LYS A 54 -5.84 8.86 4.03
CA LYS A 54 -6.77 9.63 4.86
C LYS A 54 -7.80 8.75 5.57
N LYS A 55 -8.32 7.72 4.90
CA LYS A 55 -9.23 6.72 5.51
C LYS A 55 -8.56 5.98 6.67
N ARG A 56 -7.26 5.70 6.55
CA ARG A 56 -6.47 4.96 7.55
C ARG A 56 -5.78 5.85 8.60
N GLY A 57 -5.88 7.18 8.48
CA GLY A 57 -5.20 8.11 9.38
C GLY A 57 -3.67 8.16 9.21
N LEU A 58 -3.16 7.63 8.10
CA LEU A 58 -1.74 7.53 7.75
C LEU A 58 -1.26 8.71 6.89
N PHE A 59 -2.13 9.69 6.66
CA PHE A 59 -1.80 10.86 5.88
C PHE A 59 -0.91 11.81 6.69
N GLN A 60 0.35 11.97 6.25
CA GLN A 60 1.29 12.92 6.82
C GLN A 60 1.50 14.07 5.84
N PHE A 61 1.66 15.29 6.35
CA PHE A 61 2.06 16.41 5.50
C PHE A 61 3.57 16.31 5.24
N PRO A 62 4.03 16.32 3.98
CA PRO A 62 5.46 16.52 3.71
C PRO A 62 5.87 17.84 4.33
N LYS A 63 6.92 17.80 5.16
CA LYS A 63 7.40 18.93 5.96
C LYS A 63 8.47 19.72 5.20
#